data_AF-A0AAJ2WEM7-F1
#
_entry.id   AF-A0AAJ2WEM7-F1
#
_cell.length_a   1.000
_cell.length_b   1.000
_cell.length_c   1.000
_cell.angle_alpha   90.00
_cell.angle_beta   90.00
_cell.angle_gamma   90.00
#
_symmetry.space_group_name_H-M   'P 1'
#
loop_
_entity.id
_entity.type
_entity.pdbx_description
1 polymer ?
#
loop_
_entity_poly.entity_id
_entity_poly.type
_entity_poly.pdbx_seq_one_letter_code
_entity_poly.pdbx_strand_id
1 'polypeptide(L)' 'MNNELREFWEEKTRKAVEKAEKRAERSKAIKTAKRMLASNKYSLEEIAEINDLTLEEVKALASQRTA' A
#
# COMPACT_ATOMS: atom_id res chain seq x y z
N MET A 1 -35.47 3.88 -13.59
CA MET A 1 -34.31 4.31 -12.78
C MET A 1 -34.02 5.75 -13.16
N ASN A 2 -34.05 6.70 -12.21
CA ASN A 2 -33.70 8.10 -12.52
C ASN A 2 -32.21 8.16 -12.93
N ASN A 3 -31.89 8.89 -13.99
CA ASN A 3 -30.53 8.93 -14.57
C ASN A 3 -29.51 9.45 -13.55
N GLU A 4 -29.89 10.45 -12.78
CA GLU A 4 -29.08 11.06 -11.71
C GLU A 4 -28.75 10.09 -10.57
N LEU A 5 -29.71 9.21 -10.21
CA LEU A 5 -29.49 8.22 -9.16
C LEU A 5 -28.51 7.14 -9.62
N ARG A 6 -28.55 6.77 -10.91
CA ARG A 6 -27.60 5.83 -11.50
C ARG A 6 -26.18 6.42 -11.52
N GLU A 7 -26.03 7.65 -11.98
CA GLU A 7 -24.74 8.38 -12.02
C GLU A 7 -24.12 8.52 -10.63
N PHE A 8 -24.94 8.79 -9.60
CA PHE A 8 -24.47 8.84 -8.21
C PHE A 8 -23.87 7.51 -7.74
N TRP A 9 -24.54 6.39 -7.99
CA TRP A 9 -24.04 5.07 -7.61
C TRP A 9 -22.83 4.63 -8.44
N GLU A 10 -22.79 4.96 -9.72
CA GLU A 10 -21.62 4.75 -10.59
C GLU A 10 -20.40 5.53 -10.08
N GLU A 11 -20.57 6.82 -9.71
CA GLU A 11 -19.48 7.62 -9.16
C GLU A 11 -19.00 7.10 -7.79
N LYS A 12 -19.93 6.72 -6.91
CA LYS A 12 -19.61 6.08 -5.62
C LYS A 12 -18.81 4.81 -5.80
N THR A 13 -19.20 3.99 -6.76
CA THR A 13 -18.53 2.72 -7.09
C THR A 13 -17.14 2.99 -7.65
N ARG A 14 -16.98 3.93 -8.58
CA ARG A 14 -15.69 4.36 -9.12
C ARG A 14 -14.72 4.81 -8.02
N LYS A 15 -15.18 5.68 -7.12
CA LYS A 15 -14.36 6.15 -5.97
C LYS A 15 -13.98 5.00 -5.03
N ALA A 16 -14.88 4.04 -4.83
CA ALA A 16 -14.61 2.87 -3.99
C ALA A 16 -13.55 1.96 -4.62
N VAL A 17 -13.64 1.71 -5.94
CA VAL A 17 -12.66 0.94 -6.71
C VAL A 17 -11.29 1.60 -6.68
N GLU A 18 -11.21 2.90 -6.98
CA GLU A 18 -9.94 3.64 -6.94
C GLU A 18 -9.27 3.57 -5.55
N LYS A 19 -10.08 3.69 -4.48
CA LYS A 19 -9.59 3.55 -3.10
C LYS A 19 -9.13 2.12 -2.80
N ALA A 20 -9.80 1.11 -3.33
CA ALA A 20 -9.41 -0.29 -3.18
C ALA A 20 -8.11 -0.59 -3.91
N GLU A 21 -7.93 -0.07 -5.12
CA GLU A 21 -6.71 -0.22 -5.92
C GLU A 21 -5.50 0.42 -5.21
N LYS A 22 -5.62 1.67 -4.75
CA LYS A 22 -4.56 2.33 -3.97
C LYS A 22 -4.19 1.56 -2.70
N ARG A 23 -5.18 0.95 -2.03
CA ARG A 23 -4.94 0.10 -0.86
C ARG A 23 -4.25 -1.21 -1.22
N ALA A 24 -4.63 -1.82 -2.35
CA ALA A 24 -4.03 -3.06 -2.82
C ALA A 24 -2.57 -2.85 -3.22
N GLU A 25 -2.27 -1.75 -3.91
CA GLU A 25 -0.91 -1.34 -4.27
C GLU A 25 -0.05 -1.11 -3.02
N ARG A 26 -0.55 -0.31 -2.07
CA ARG A 26 0.16 -0.08 -0.79
C ARG A 26 0.35 -1.37 0.00
N SER A 27 -0.63 -2.28 0.01
CA SER A 27 -0.51 -3.58 0.66
C SER A 27 0.57 -4.45 0.00
N LYS A 28 0.68 -4.40 -1.32
CA LYS A 28 1.72 -5.11 -2.08
C LYS A 28 3.11 -4.56 -1.76
N ALA A 29 3.29 -3.24 -1.74
CA ALA A 29 4.55 -2.59 -1.35
C ALA A 29 4.99 -3.02 0.06
N ILE A 30 4.08 -2.98 1.04
CA ILE A 30 4.36 -3.43 2.42
C ILE A 30 4.75 -4.91 2.47
N LYS A 31 4.04 -5.79 1.74
CA LYS A 31 4.37 -7.23 1.70
C LYS A 31 5.76 -7.48 1.10
N THR A 32 6.11 -6.76 0.03
CA THR A 32 7.43 -6.86 -0.59
C THR A 32 8.52 -6.35 0.34
N ALA A 33 8.34 -5.16 0.95
CA ALA A 33 9.25 -4.61 1.94
C ALA A 33 9.49 -5.57 3.11
N LYS A 34 8.44 -6.22 3.65
CA LYS A 34 8.59 -7.26 4.69
C LYS A 34 9.46 -8.43 4.25
N ARG A 35 9.33 -8.91 3.01
CA ARG A 35 10.18 -9.99 2.46
C ARG A 35 11.62 -9.53 2.26
N MET A 36 11.84 -8.30 1.80
CA MET A 36 13.17 -7.73 1.65
C MET A 36 13.86 -7.57 2.99
N LEU A 37 13.16 -7.05 4.00
CA LEU A 37 13.63 -7.02 5.39
C LEU A 37 13.98 -8.41 5.91
N ALA A 38 13.20 -9.45 5.56
CA ALA A 38 13.48 -10.84 5.93
C ALA A 38 14.73 -11.41 5.25
N SER A 39 15.02 -10.96 4.03
CA SER A 39 16.21 -11.40 3.29
C SER A 39 17.51 -10.85 3.86
N ASN A 40 17.47 -9.73 4.60
CA ASN A 40 18.63 -9.03 5.17
C ASN A 40 19.70 -8.64 4.13
N LYS A 41 19.31 -8.52 2.85
CA LYS A 41 20.20 -8.20 1.71
C LYS A 41 20.21 -6.72 1.33
N TYR A 42 19.26 -5.95 1.85
CA TYR A 42 19.03 -4.55 1.50
C TYR A 42 19.01 -3.72 2.79
N SER A 43 19.53 -2.50 2.71
CA SER A 43 19.40 -1.47 3.75
C SER A 43 17.95 -0.97 3.86
N LEU A 44 17.63 -0.28 4.96
CA LEU A 44 16.27 0.25 5.15
C LEU A 44 15.95 1.35 4.13
N GLU A 45 16.97 2.11 3.75
CA GLU A 45 16.94 3.17 2.73
C GLU A 45 16.66 2.58 1.35
N GLU A 46 17.36 1.51 0.95
CA GLU A 46 17.11 0.82 -0.33
C GLU A 46 15.70 0.21 -0.38
N ILE A 47 15.22 -0.36 0.73
CA ILE A 47 13.86 -0.92 0.80
C ILE A 47 12.81 0.18 0.67
N ALA A 48 13.06 1.36 1.25
CA ALA A 48 12.19 2.52 1.13
C ALA A 48 12.10 3.00 -0.33
N GLU A 49 13.25 3.16 -0.98
CA GLU A 49 13.34 3.59 -2.38
C GLU A 49 12.69 2.58 -3.34
N ILE A 50 12.95 1.28 -3.20
CA ILE A 50 12.44 0.25 -4.11
C ILE A 50 10.92 0.06 -4.02
N ASN A 51 10.31 0.34 -2.85
CA ASN A 51 8.89 0.07 -2.60
C ASN A 51 8.03 1.34 -2.53
N ASP A 52 8.59 2.51 -2.86
CA ASP A 52 7.94 3.81 -2.69
C ASP A 52 7.36 4.01 -1.28
N LEU A 53 8.11 3.53 -0.27
CA LEU A 53 7.78 3.69 1.14
C LEU A 53 8.67 4.73 1.76
N THR A 54 8.19 5.37 2.82
CA THR A 54 9.06 6.24 3.62
C THR A 54 10.00 5.41 4.50
N LEU A 55 11.17 5.97 4.82
CA LEU A 55 12.12 5.32 5.73
C LEU A 55 11.49 5.04 7.11
N GLU A 56 10.60 5.91 7.59
CA GLU A 56 9.87 5.69 8.85
C GLU A 56 8.94 4.48 8.79
N GLU A 57 8.23 4.29 7.68
CA GLU A 57 7.38 3.10 7.48
C GLU A 57 8.21 1.83 7.47
N VAL A 58 9.35 1.83 6.78
CA VAL A 58 10.24 0.67 6.73
C VAL A 58 10.82 0.36 8.11
N LYS A 59 11.22 1.39 8.88
CA LYS A 59 11.66 1.23 10.27
C LYS A 59 10.55 0.66 11.15
N ALA A 60 9.31 1.14 11.04
CA ALA A 60 8.18 0.60 11.78
C ALA A 60 7.90 -0.88 11.42
N LEU A 61 8.02 -1.23 10.14
CA LEU A 61 7.88 -2.62 9.67
C LEU A 61 8.99 -3.53 10.20
N ALA A 62 10.22 -3.02 10.32
CA ALA A 62 11.34 -3.75 10.91
C ALA A 62 11.13 -3.97 12.42
N SER A 63 10.75 -2.92 13.15
CA SER A 63 10.51 -2.97 14.61
C SER A 63 9.34 -3.89 14.99
N GLN A 64 8.27 -3.95 14.18
CA GLN A 64 7.16 -4.89 14.38
C GLN A 64 7.57 -6.36 14.25
N ARG A 65 8.68 -6.67 13.57
CA ARG A 65 9.16 -8.06 13.43
C ARG A 65 9.91 -8.55 14.65
N THR A 66 10.47 -7.63 15.43
CA THR A 66 11.27 -7.91 16.64
C THR A 66 10.44 -7.97 17.93
N ALA A 67 9.12 -7.76 17.85
CA ALA A 67 8.18 -7.86 18.98
C ALA A 67 7.52 -9.25 19.05
#